data_AF-A0ABD1FVP6-F1
#
_entry.id   AF-A0ABD1FVP6-F1
#
_cell.length_a   1.000
_cell.length_b   1.000
_cell.length_c   1.000
_cell.angle_alpha   90.00
_cell.angle_beta   90.00
_cell.angle_gamma   90.00
#
_symmetry.space_group_name_H-M   'P 1'
#
loop_
_entity.id
_entity.type
_entity.pdbx_description
1 polymer ?
#
loop_
_entity_poly.entity_id
_entity_poly.type
_entity_poly.pdbx_seq_one_letter_code
_entity_poly.pdbx_strand_id
1 'polypeptide(L)'
;MSNVTEDSNDTGYSRPLEGMQGVIALLSKMHEDTNVTLLHLFTRIGHEVDLSKTRRELFNLLGNIPDLSLDDKFDVCEALGEKPERLDLFMGLPDSVKPAYVMRVLKEKGKRQE
;
A
#
# COMPACT_ATOMS: atom_id res chain seq x y z
N MET A 1 -32.45 -71.14 -19.37
CA MET A 1 -31.47 -70.26 -20.05
C MET A 1 -32.24 -69.14 -20.71
N SER A 2 -32.23 -67.97 -20.08
CA SER A 2 -32.64 -66.70 -20.68
C SER A 2 -31.79 -65.62 -20.03
N ASN A 3 -30.66 -65.36 -20.71
CA ASN A 3 -30.04 -64.08 -21.01
C ASN A 3 -30.84 -62.82 -20.63
N VAL A 4 -30.27 -61.64 -20.38
CA VAL A 4 -28.90 -61.09 -20.33
C VAL A 4 -29.15 -59.66 -19.84
N THR A 5 -28.34 -59.25 -18.86
CA THR A 5 -27.89 -57.89 -18.53
C THR A 5 -28.89 -56.72 -18.61
N GLU A 6 -29.32 -56.26 -17.44
CA GLU A 6 -29.58 -54.84 -17.19
C GLU A 6 -28.28 -54.06 -17.43
N ASP A 7 -28.22 -53.30 -18.51
CA ASP A 7 -27.20 -52.27 -18.66
C ASP A 7 -27.77 -51.13 -19.48
N SER A 8 -28.05 -50.00 -18.82
CA SER A 8 -27.98 -48.64 -19.38
C SER A 8 -28.44 -47.62 -18.33
N ASN A 9 -27.52 -47.26 -17.43
CA ASN A 9 -27.58 -45.96 -16.76
C ASN A 9 -27.14 -44.88 -17.77
N ASP A 10 -28.08 -44.36 -18.55
CA ASP A 10 -27.86 -43.19 -19.41
C ASP A 10 -28.00 -41.91 -18.59
N THR A 11 -26.89 -41.45 -18.01
CA THR A 11 -26.79 -40.15 -17.33
C THR A 11 -26.68 -39.00 -18.34
N GLY A 12 -27.81 -38.64 -18.95
CA GLY A 12 -27.93 -37.50 -19.87
C GLY A 12 -27.93 -36.11 -19.20
N TYR A 13 -28.00 -36.04 -17.87
CA TYR A 13 -28.09 -34.77 -17.11
C TYR A 13 -26.74 -34.20 -16.63
N SER A 14 -25.62 -34.90 -16.83
CA SER A 14 -24.32 -34.49 -16.25
C SER A 14 -23.67 -33.30 -16.96
N ARG A 15 -23.91 -33.14 -18.27
CA ARG A 15 -23.21 -32.15 -19.12
C ARG A 15 -23.58 -30.68 -18.84
N PRO A 16 -24.86 -30.31 -18.60
CA PRO A 16 -25.24 -28.92 -18.27
C PRO A 16 -24.76 -28.47 -16.89
N LEU A 17 -24.72 -29.39 -15.92
CA LEU A 17 -24.26 -29.12 -14.55
C LEU A 17 -22.76 -28.81 -14.51
N GLU A 18 -21.97 -29.48 -15.35
CA GLU A 18 -20.53 -29.25 -15.47
C GLU A 18 -20.21 -27.87 -16.08
N GLY A 19 -21.00 -27.42 -17.06
CA GLY A 19 -20.90 -26.06 -17.61
C GLY A 19 -21.27 -24.96 -16.60
N MET A 20 -22.34 -25.16 -15.85
CA MET A 20 -22.75 -24.25 -14.76
C MET A 20 -21.69 -24.18 -13.66
N GLN A 21 -21.10 -25.33 -13.30
CA GLN A 21 -20.03 -25.41 -12.31
C GLN A 21 -18.77 -24.67 -12.79
N GLY A 22 -18.46 -24.74 -14.08
CA GLY A 22 -17.38 -23.96 -14.69
C GLY A 22 -17.62 -22.45 -14.63
N VAL A 23 -18.84 -21.99 -14.89
CA VAL A 23 -19.21 -20.56 -14.76
C VAL A 23 -19.13 -20.10 -13.31
N ILE A 24 -19.63 -20.89 -12.36
CA ILE A 24 -19.54 -20.57 -10.92
C ILE A 24 -18.09 -20.51 -10.47
N ALA A 25 -17.24 -21.44 -10.92
CA ALA A 25 -15.82 -21.45 -10.61
C ALA A 25 -15.10 -20.21 -11.18
N LEU A 26 -15.42 -19.84 -12.43
CA LEU A 26 -14.90 -18.63 -13.05
C LEU A 26 -15.30 -17.36 -12.29
N LEU A 27 -16.59 -17.22 -11.94
CA LEU A 27 -17.09 -16.08 -11.18
C LEU A 27 -16.49 -16.00 -9.78
N SER A 28 -16.32 -17.15 -9.11
CA SER A 28 -15.70 -17.21 -7.79
C SER A 28 -14.24 -16.77 -7.85
N LYS A 29 -13.49 -17.23 -8.87
CA LYS A 29 -12.11 -16.81 -9.09
C LYS A 29 -12.03 -15.32 -9.42
N MET A 30 -12.89 -14.82 -10.32
CA MET A 30 -12.94 -13.40 -10.66
C MET A 30 -13.26 -12.55 -9.43
N HIS A 31 -14.17 -13.00 -8.56
CA HIS A 31 -14.49 -12.32 -7.32
C HIS A 31 -13.28 -12.24 -6.39
N GLU A 32 -12.58 -13.36 -6.18
CA GLU A 32 -11.39 -13.42 -5.34
C GLU A 32 -10.27 -12.51 -5.89
N ASP A 33 -9.91 -12.67 -7.17
CA ASP A 33 -8.86 -11.90 -7.83
C ASP A 33 -9.15 -10.39 -7.80
N THR A 34 -10.43 -10.01 -8.00
CA THR A 34 -10.87 -8.62 -7.90
C THR A 34 -10.74 -8.12 -6.47
N ASN A 35 -11.20 -8.89 -5.48
CA ASN A 35 -11.17 -8.49 -4.08
C ASN A 35 -9.73 -8.32 -3.57
N VAL A 36 -8.81 -9.22 -3.94
CA VAL A 36 -7.37 -9.11 -3.65
C VAL A 36 -6.79 -7.83 -4.25
N THR A 37 -7.11 -7.54 -5.51
CA THR A 37 -6.65 -6.33 -6.19
C THR A 37 -7.19 -5.06 -5.52
N LEU A 38 -8.48 -5.06 -5.15
CA LEU A 38 -9.11 -3.93 -4.45
C LEU A 38 -8.48 -3.71 -3.07
N LEU A 39 -8.20 -4.75 -2.31
CA LEU A 39 -7.56 -4.64 -1.00
C LEU A 39 -6.14 -4.05 -1.12
N HIS A 40 -5.39 -4.49 -2.12
CA HIS A 40 -4.06 -3.94 -2.41
C HIS A 40 -4.11 -2.46 -2.80
N LEU A 41 -5.03 -2.08 -3.69
CA LEU A 41 -5.23 -0.68 -4.08
C LEU A 41 -5.69 0.18 -2.92
N PHE A 42 -6.63 -0.30 -2.11
CA PHE A 42 -7.12 0.40 -0.92
C PHE A 42 -5.99 0.66 0.07
N THR A 43 -5.16 -0.36 0.35
CA THR A 43 -3.99 -0.24 1.24
C THR A 43 -3.00 0.80 0.72
N ARG A 44 -2.68 0.76 -0.58
CA ARG A 44 -1.76 1.73 -1.20
C ARG A 44 -2.32 3.15 -1.16
N ILE A 45 -3.59 3.34 -1.48
CA ILE A 45 -4.24 4.66 -1.43
C ILE A 45 -4.25 5.19 0.01
N GLY A 46 -4.60 4.35 0.99
CA GLY A 46 -4.55 4.72 2.40
C GLY A 46 -3.17 5.23 2.81
N HIS A 47 -2.12 4.50 2.44
CA HIS A 47 -0.74 4.90 2.70
C HIS A 47 -0.37 6.26 2.06
N GLU A 48 -0.68 6.46 0.78
CA GLU A 48 -0.40 7.72 0.08
C GLU A 48 -1.19 8.91 0.66
N VAL A 49 -2.43 8.68 1.11
CA VAL A 49 -3.25 9.69 1.78
C VAL A 49 -2.67 10.06 3.14
N ASP A 50 -2.24 9.07 3.92
CA ASP A 50 -1.59 9.28 5.22
C ASP A 50 -0.26 10.03 5.06
N LEU A 51 0.56 9.65 4.08
CA LEU A 51 1.78 10.38 3.69
C LEU A 51 1.48 11.84 3.31
N SER A 52 0.42 12.07 2.54
CA SER A 52 0.01 13.41 2.13
C SER A 52 -0.42 14.27 3.32
N LYS A 53 -1.12 13.68 4.30
CA LYS A 53 -1.50 14.34 5.55
C LYS A 53 -0.26 14.68 6.38
N THR A 54 0.61 13.70 6.55
CA THR A 54 1.90 13.80 7.24
C THR A 54 2.77 14.91 6.66
N ARG A 55 2.85 15.03 5.33
CA ARG A 55 3.60 16.11 4.67
C ARG A 55 3.05 17.50 4.99
N ARG A 56 1.72 17.65 5.10
CA ARG A 56 1.09 18.92 5.52
C ARG A 56 1.39 19.27 6.97
N GLU A 57 1.51 18.26 7.84
CA GLU A 57 1.77 18.44 9.27
C GLU A 57 3.27 18.58 9.59
N LEU A 58 4.16 18.17 8.68
CA LEU A 58 5.61 18.19 8.86
C LEU A 58 6.15 19.55 9.32
N PHE A 59 5.68 20.64 8.71
CA PHE A 59 6.13 21.99 9.06
C PHE A 59 5.80 22.34 10.53
N ASN A 60 4.62 21.94 10.99
CA ASN A 60 4.22 22.12 12.40
C ASN A 60 5.08 21.26 13.33
N LEU A 61 5.40 20.03 12.94
CA LEU A 61 6.25 19.13 13.72
C LEU A 61 7.67 19.67 13.87
N LEU A 62 8.23 20.27 12.81
CA LEU A 62 9.51 20.98 12.87
C LEU A 62 9.45 22.25 13.74
N GLY A 63 8.25 22.82 13.92
CA GLY A 63 8.00 23.93 14.84
C GLY A 63 8.35 23.61 16.30
N ASN A 64 8.32 22.34 16.69
CA ASN A 64 8.65 21.90 18.04
C ASN A 64 10.16 21.77 18.30
N ILE A 65 11.00 21.88 17.27
CA ILE A 65 12.45 21.80 17.39
C ILE A 65 13.00 23.20 17.68
N PRO A 66 13.60 23.44 18.86
CA PRO A 66 14.20 24.73 19.19
C PRO A 66 15.38 25.04 18.26
N ASP A 67 15.65 26.33 18.06
CA ASP A 67 16.80 26.86 17.29
C ASP A 67 16.81 26.55 15.78
N LEU A 68 15.73 25.98 15.24
CA LEU A 68 15.59 25.77 13.80
C LEU A 68 15.05 27.03 13.13
N SER A 69 15.86 27.65 12.26
CA SER A 69 15.47 28.84 11.52
C SER A 69 14.31 28.55 10.56
N LEU A 70 13.62 29.60 10.09
CA LEU A 70 12.51 29.43 9.15
C LEU A 70 12.98 28.85 7.81
N ASP A 71 14.14 29.27 7.33
CA ASP A 71 14.74 28.77 6.10
C ASP A 71 15.15 27.29 6.24
N ASP A 72 15.75 26.91 7.37
CA ASP A 72 16.07 25.51 7.65
C ASP A 72 14.81 24.63 7.68
N LYS A 73 13.67 25.16 8.17
CA LYS A 73 12.39 24.44 8.15
C LYS A 73 11.90 24.19 6.73
N PHE A 74 12.01 25.18 5.84
CA PHE A 74 11.66 25.01 4.44
C PHE A 74 12.57 23.97 3.77
N ASP A 75 13.88 24.09 4.00
CA ASP A 75 14.88 23.18 3.46
C ASP A 75 14.66 21.73 3.86
N VAL A 76 14.30 21.49 5.12
CA VAL A 76 14.00 20.16 5.64
C VAL A 76 12.66 19.66 5.10
N CYS A 77 11.64 20.51 5.01
CA CYS A 77 10.35 20.14 4.41
C CYS A 77 10.50 19.72 2.96
N GLU A 78 11.28 20.45 2.16
CA GLU A 78 11.60 20.08 0.78
C GLU A 78 12.35 18.74 0.73
N ALA A 79 13.44 18.61 1.50
CA ALA A 79 14.30 17.43 1.46
C ALA A 79 13.63 16.14 1.98
N LEU A 80 12.69 16.25 2.92
CA LEU A 80 11.87 15.12 3.38
C LEU A 80 10.64 14.90 2.51
N GLY A 81 10.08 15.96 1.93
CA GLY A 81 8.94 15.89 1.02
C GLY A 81 9.26 15.21 -0.32
N GLU A 82 10.51 15.31 -0.78
CA GLU A 82 11.00 14.69 -2.03
C GLU A 82 10.88 13.17 -2.07
N LYS A 83 11.04 12.48 -0.92
CA LYS A 83 11.07 11.01 -0.86
C LYS A 83 10.15 10.50 0.26
N PRO A 84 9.05 9.80 -0.06
CA PRO A 84 8.11 9.31 0.94
C PRO A 84 8.77 8.41 1.98
N GLU A 85 9.73 7.57 1.59
CA GLU A 85 10.44 6.67 2.52
C GLU A 85 11.27 7.43 3.56
N ARG A 86 11.79 8.60 3.21
CA ARG A 86 12.53 9.45 4.17
C ARG A 86 11.59 10.12 5.15
N LEU A 87 10.40 10.51 4.70
CA LEU A 87 9.36 11.08 5.54
C LEU A 87 8.80 10.02 6.50
N ASP A 88 8.53 8.82 6.00
CA ASP A 88 8.11 7.67 6.83
C ASP A 88 9.13 7.34 7.89
N LEU A 89 10.42 7.28 7.51
CA LEU A 89 11.50 7.09 8.47
C LEU A 89 11.47 8.17 9.55
N PHE A 90 11.41 9.45 9.16
CA PHE A 90 11.39 10.57 10.10
C PHE A 90 10.20 10.50 11.07
N MET A 91 9.04 10.10 10.59
CA MET A 91 7.82 9.99 11.40
C MET A 91 7.87 8.80 12.36
N GLY A 92 8.55 7.72 11.98
CA GLY A 92 8.80 6.56 12.85
C GLY A 92 9.89 6.78 13.91
N LEU A 93 10.68 7.86 13.82
CA LEU A 93 11.71 8.14 14.81
C LEU A 93 11.11 8.63 16.15
N PRO A 94 11.72 8.27 17.29
CA PRO A 94 11.43 8.92 18.57
C PRO A 94 11.68 10.43 18.53
N ASP A 95 10.86 11.22 19.24
CA ASP A 95 11.01 12.68 19.28
C ASP A 95 12.39 13.14 19.79
N SER A 96 13.04 12.34 20.64
CA SER A 96 14.39 12.63 21.15
C SER A 96 15.48 12.62 20.07
N VAL A 97 15.29 11.90 18.97
CA VAL A 97 16.30 11.77 17.90
C VAL A 97 15.93 12.55 16.63
N LYS A 98 14.67 13.00 16.50
CA LYS A 98 14.22 13.84 15.38
C LYS A 98 15.10 15.08 15.16
N PRO A 99 15.52 15.85 16.19
CA PRO A 99 16.40 17.01 15.97
C PRO A 99 17.75 16.63 15.33
N ALA A 100 18.35 15.52 15.77
CA ALA A 100 19.62 15.05 15.20
C ALA A 100 19.48 14.64 13.74
N TYR A 101 18.35 14.01 13.39
CA TYR A 101 18.05 13.64 12.00
C TYR A 101 17.80 14.87 11.12
N VAL A 102 17.07 15.88 11.61
CA VAL A 102 16.88 17.16 10.91
C VAL A 102 18.21 17.83 10.60
N MET A 103 19.12 17.88 11.59
CA MET A 103 20.47 18.42 11.40
C MET A 103 21.27 17.65 10.35
N ARG A 104 21.10 16.33 10.26
CA ARG A 104 21.70 15.50 9.21
C ARG A 104 21.15 15.87 7.83
N VAL A 105 19.84 16.04 7.70
CA VAL A 105 19.18 16.42 6.44
C VAL A 105 19.70 17.77 5.93
N LEU A 106 19.82 18.76 6.82
CA LEU A 106 20.36 20.08 6.49
C LEU A 106 21.81 20.01 6.00
N LYS A 107 22.66 19.26 6.70
CA LYS A 107 24.06 19.03 6.29
C LYS A 107 24.15 18.37 4.91
N GLU A 108 23.23 17.47 4.58
CA GLU A 108 23.15 16.85 3.26
C GLU A 108 22.68 17.82 2.17
N LYS A 109 21.76 18.76 2.49
CA LYS A 109 21.32 19.80 1.52
C LYS A 109 22.45 20.81 1.25
N GLY A 110 23.15 21.28 2.27
CA GLY A 110 24.26 22.22 2.12
C GLY A 110 25.39 21.67 1.23
N LYS A 111 25.70 20.36 1.35
CA LYS A 111 26.68 19.67 0.50
C LYS A 111 26.27 19.51 -0.97
N ARG A 112 25.00 19.72 -1.31
CA ARG A 112 24.51 19.64 -2.70
C ARG A 112 24.55 20.99 -3.42
N GLN A 113 24.81 22.08 -2.69
CA GLN A 113 24.87 23.44 -3.23
C GLN A 113 26.31 23.95 -3.45
N GLU A 114 27.31 23.21 -2.96
CA GLU A 114 28.75 23.34 -3.30
C GLU A 114 29.13 22.40 -4.44
#